data_AF-A0A937VG29-F1
#
_entry.id   AF-A0A937VG29-F1
#
_cell.length_a   1.000
_cell.length_b   1.000
_cell.length_c   1.000
_cell.angle_alpha   90.00
_cell.angle_beta   90.00
_cell.angle_gamma   90.00
#
_symmetry.space_group_name_H-M   'P 1'
#
loop_
_entity.id
_entity.type
_entity.pdbx_description
1 polymer ?
#
loop_
_entity_poly.entity_id
_entity_poly.type
_entity_poly.pdbx_seq_one_letter_code
_entity_poly.pdbx_strand_id
1 'polypeptide(L)'
;MRDVSIIGIGQTKVEEHWGKSLRQLAGEAILAAMQDASLERADALYVGNMLSGEVTGQEHLGALIADFVGLRGIEAMKVEAACGSGAAAVRQGYAAVAGGLADIVIAVGVEKMTDVSTEDITAALALAADGDYEAMYGLSFVAINALLMRRYLHEFGVRHEDFANFTVNAHRNAAHNPCAMFREPVTIEQFKRARMIASPINLLDSSPIADGAAAVILCPTPQAREFNDRSVRIAASAVATDSVAVHDRRDPMFLQAAYTSAQKAYRQAGVQPQDIDLFEL
;
A
#
# COMPACT_ATOMS: atom_id res chain seq x y z
N MET A 1 21.96 -14.76 -3.98
CA MET A 1 20.58 -14.59 -3.48
C MET A 1 19.71 -15.58 -4.22
N ARG A 2 18.78 -16.23 -3.53
CA ARG A 2 17.79 -17.11 -4.16
C ARG A 2 16.78 -16.25 -4.93
N ASP A 3 16.37 -16.71 -6.10
CA ASP A 3 15.21 -16.11 -6.77
C ASP A 3 13.95 -16.36 -5.93
N VAL A 4 13.04 -15.38 -5.92
CA VAL A 4 11.83 -15.40 -5.10
C VAL A 4 10.61 -15.31 -6.01
N SER A 5 9.60 -16.13 -5.74
CA SER A 5 8.32 -16.11 -6.45
C SER A 5 7.16 -15.94 -5.48
N ILE A 6 6.12 -15.25 -5.94
CA ILE A 6 4.79 -15.24 -5.32
C ILE A 6 4.06 -16.50 -5.76
N ILE A 7 3.53 -17.26 -4.82
CA ILE A 7 2.82 -18.53 -5.04
C ILE A 7 1.39 -18.54 -4.54
N GLY A 8 0.93 -17.51 -3.85
CA GLY A 8 -0.45 -17.40 -3.42
C GLY A 8 -0.83 -15.97 -3.13
N ILE A 9 -2.08 -15.62 -3.40
CA ILE A 9 -2.63 -14.29 -3.13
C ILE A 9 -3.95 -14.39 -2.39
N GLY A 10 -4.22 -13.41 -1.55
CA GLY A 10 -5.51 -13.29 -0.86
C GLY A 10 -5.79 -11.82 -0.58
N GLN A 11 -7.05 -11.42 -0.70
CA GLN A 11 -7.45 -10.05 -0.43
C GLN A 11 -8.88 -9.99 0.07
N THR A 12 -9.17 -9.03 0.93
CA THR A 12 -10.53 -8.66 1.27
C THR A 12 -11.04 -7.63 0.26
N LYS A 13 -12.36 -7.46 0.20
CA LYS A 13 -12.94 -6.31 -0.47
C LYS A 13 -12.54 -5.04 0.29
N VAL A 14 -12.19 -3.97 -0.43
CA VAL A 14 -11.97 -2.66 0.16
C VAL A 14 -13.33 -2.00 0.37
N GLU A 15 -13.70 -1.74 1.61
CA GLU A 15 -14.98 -1.15 2.00
C GLU A 15 -14.94 -0.64 3.45
N GLU A 16 -16.07 -0.17 3.96
CA GLU A 16 -16.23 0.17 5.38
C GLU A 16 -16.65 -1.08 6.16
N HIS A 17 -15.69 -1.76 6.79
CA HIS A 17 -15.89 -3.04 7.46
C HIS A 17 -16.33 -2.86 8.92
N TRP A 18 -17.55 -2.42 9.16
CA TRP A 18 -18.07 -2.17 10.52
C TRP A 18 -18.15 -3.41 11.43
N GLY A 19 -18.28 -4.60 10.83
CA GLY A 19 -18.43 -5.88 11.56
C GLY A 19 -17.14 -6.65 11.76
N LYS A 20 -15.99 -6.13 11.31
CA LYS A 20 -14.72 -6.87 11.34
C LYS A 20 -13.63 -6.04 12.00
N SER A 21 -12.86 -6.68 12.87
CA SER A 21 -11.65 -6.12 13.45
C SER A 21 -10.46 -6.20 12.47
N LEU A 22 -9.42 -5.40 12.73
CA LEU A 22 -8.16 -5.41 11.98
C LEU A 22 -7.56 -6.82 11.82
N ARG A 23 -7.51 -7.61 12.89
CA ARG A 23 -6.99 -9.00 12.82
C ARG A 23 -7.87 -9.95 12.00
N GLN A 24 -9.19 -9.72 11.96
CA GLN A 24 -10.10 -10.53 11.13
C GLN A 24 -9.86 -10.23 9.65
N LEU A 25 -9.69 -8.95 9.27
CA LEU A 25 -9.34 -8.56 7.91
C LEU A 25 -8.00 -9.18 7.47
N ALA A 26 -6.97 -9.05 8.31
CA ALA A 26 -5.68 -9.69 8.05
C ALA A 26 -5.80 -11.21 7.91
N GLY A 27 -6.54 -11.85 8.83
CA GLY A 27 -6.74 -13.28 8.83
C GLY A 27 -7.46 -13.79 7.58
N GLU A 28 -8.50 -13.09 7.11
CA GLU A 28 -9.19 -13.43 5.86
C GLU A 28 -8.25 -13.39 4.66
N ALA A 29 -7.44 -12.34 4.51
CA ALA A 29 -6.48 -12.23 3.43
C ALA A 29 -5.39 -13.31 3.50
N ILE A 30 -4.84 -13.57 4.69
CA ILE A 30 -3.81 -14.60 4.90
C ILE A 30 -4.35 -15.99 4.58
N LEU A 31 -5.51 -16.35 5.13
CA LEU A 31 -6.10 -17.68 4.93
C LEU A 31 -6.49 -17.90 3.47
N ALA A 32 -6.98 -16.86 2.78
CA ALA A 32 -7.22 -16.93 1.34
C ALA A 32 -5.92 -17.15 0.55
N ALA A 33 -4.82 -16.45 0.90
CA ALA A 33 -3.52 -16.64 0.25
C ALA A 33 -2.93 -18.03 0.50
N MET A 34 -3.07 -18.55 1.73
CA MET A 34 -2.66 -19.91 2.09
C MET A 34 -3.47 -20.96 1.34
N GLN A 35 -4.78 -20.74 1.20
CA GLN A 35 -5.65 -21.61 0.41
C GLN A 35 -5.27 -21.60 -1.08
N ASP A 36 -5.00 -20.42 -1.66
CA ASP A 36 -4.57 -20.28 -3.06
C ASP A 36 -3.23 -20.99 -3.34
N ALA A 37 -2.31 -20.99 -2.36
CA ALA A 37 -1.04 -21.71 -2.42
C ALA A 37 -1.11 -23.17 -1.95
N SER A 38 -2.27 -23.66 -1.47
CA SER A 38 -2.43 -24.98 -0.84
C SER A 38 -1.43 -25.25 0.30
N LEU A 39 -1.24 -24.25 1.17
CA LEU A 39 -0.30 -24.28 2.29
C LEU A 39 -1.02 -24.31 3.65
N GLU A 40 -0.44 -25.04 4.59
CA GLU A 40 -0.88 -25.07 6.00
C GLU A 40 0.15 -24.45 6.96
N ARG A 41 1.35 -24.12 6.46
CA ARG A 41 2.49 -23.66 7.28
C ARG A 41 3.25 -22.55 6.57
N ALA A 42 3.91 -21.72 7.36
CA ALA A 42 4.87 -20.71 6.93
C ALA A 42 5.98 -20.62 7.98
N ASP A 43 7.15 -20.13 7.58
CA ASP A 43 8.29 -19.91 8.46
C ASP A 43 8.26 -18.50 9.06
N ALA A 44 7.73 -17.53 8.33
CA ALA A 44 7.63 -16.14 8.77
C ALA A 44 6.37 -15.40 8.27
N LEU A 45 5.94 -14.40 9.04
CA LEU A 45 4.86 -13.46 8.76
C LEU A 45 5.32 -12.01 8.94
N TYR A 46 5.25 -11.22 7.88
CA TYR A 46 5.50 -9.78 7.91
C TYR A 46 4.21 -9.01 7.72
N VAL A 47 3.84 -8.20 8.72
CA VAL A 47 2.61 -7.41 8.73
C VAL A 47 2.92 -5.95 8.42
N GLY A 48 2.52 -5.48 7.24
CA GLY A 48 2.51 -4.07 6.87
C GLY A 48 1.28 -3.36 7.44
N ASN A 49 1.49 -2.39 8.31
CA ASN A 49 0.41 -1.57 8.87
C ASN A 49 0.97 -0.24 9.35
N MET A 50 0.22 0.84 9.13
CA MET A 50 0.59 2.18 9.60
C MET A 50 -0.14 2.53 10.90
N LEU A 51 -1.47 2.43 10.89
CA LEU A 51 -2.29 3.20 11.84
C LEU A 51 -2.82 2.41 13.04
N SER A 52 -2.50 1.12 13.19
CA SER A 52 -3.14 0.28 14.22
C SER A 52 -2.95 0.78 15.65
N GLY A 53 -1.77 1.35 15.95
CA GLY A 53 -1.46 1.90 17.26
C GLY A 53 -2.32 3.12 17.59
N GLU A 54 -2.47 4.02 16.63
CA GLU A 54 -3.21 5.26 16.79
C GLU A 54 -4.73 5.06 16.72
N VAL A 55 -5.19 4.31 15.71
CA VAL A 55 -6.63 4.19 15.39
C VAL A 55 -7.30 3.09 16.22
N THR A 56 -6.62 1.95 16.41
CA THR A 56 -7.21 0.80 17.12
C THR A 56 -6.60 0.55 18.50
N GLY A 57 -5.62 1.35 18.93
CA GLY A 57 -4.90 1.13 20.19
C GLY A 57 -4.09 -0.18 20.21
N GLN A 58 -3.83 -0.78 19.05
CA GLN A 58 -3.27 -2.13 18.94
C GLN A 58 -1.89 -2.11 18.30
N GLU A 59 -0.88 -2.44 19.10
CA GLU A 59 0.48 -2.70 18.62
C GLU A 59 0.79 -4.21 18.54
N HIS A 60 2.05 -4.57 18.34
CA HIS A 60 2.52 -5.97 18.36
C HIS A 60 1.77 -6.88 17.35
N LEU A 61 1.40 -6.31 16.20
CA LEU A 61 0.54 -6.97 15.21
C LEU A 61 1.10 -8.28 14.66
N GLY A 62 2.42 -8.41 14.52
CA GLY A 62 3.05 -9.65 14.04
C GLY A 62 2.63 -10.86 14.87
N ALA A 63 2.88 -10.80 16.19
CA ALA A 63 2.50 -11.87 17.11
C ALA A 63 0.97 -12.05 17.21
N LEU A 64 0.21 -10.94 17.28
CA LEU A 64 -1.25 -10.98 17.38
C LEU A 64 -1.88 -11.70 16.18
N ILE A 65 -1.46 -11.35 14.97
CA ILE A 65 -2.04 -11.92 13.75
C ILE A 65 -1.58 -13.37 13.58
N ALA A 66 -0.30 -13.68 13.81
CA ALA A 66 0.19 -15.06 13.77
C ALA A 66 -0.56 -15.99 14.74
N ASP A 67 -0.80 -15.53 15.98
CA ASP A 67 -1.62 -16.23 16.98
C ASP A 67 -3.05 -16.46 16.48
N PHE A 68 -3.67 -15.41 15.93
CA PHE A 68 -5.05 -15.43 15.45
C PHE A 68 -5.27 -16.40 14.28
N VAL A 69 -4.33 -16.47 13.33
CA VAL A 69 -4.42 -17.38 12.16
C VAL A 69 -3.86 -18.77 12.43
N GLY A 70 -3.46 -19.08 13.68
CA GLY A 70 -2.99 -20.40 14.08
C GLY A 70 -1.52 -20.71 13.72
N LEU A 71 -0.75 -19.71 13.30
CA LEU A 71 0.67 -19.82 12.97
C LEU A 71 1.56 -19.54 14.19
N ARG A 72 1.22 -20.05 15.37
CA ARG A 72 2.00 -19.83 16.59
C ARG A 72 3.41 -20.41 16.46
N GLY A 73 4.41 -19.64 16.89
CA GLY A 73 5.81 -20.08 16.95
C GLY A 73 6.65 -19.76 15.71
N ILE A 74 6.06 -19.18 14.66
CA ILE A 74 6.79 -18.68 13.48
C ILE A 74 7.44 -17.33 13.78
N GLU A 75 8.39 -16.90 12.95
CA GLU A 75 8.87 -15.53 12.99
C GLU A 75 7.73 -14.57 12.59
N ALA A 76 7.43 -13.56 13.40
CA ALA A 76 6.38 -12.60 13.04
C ALA A 76 6.69 -11.17 13.51
N MET A 77 6.58 -10.20 12.62
CA MET A 77 6.84 -8.79 12.95
C MET A 77 5.96 -7.81 12.16
N LYS A 78 5.73 -6.64 12.77
CA LYS A 78 5.11 -5.49 12.11
C LYS A 78 6.19 -4.68 11.40
N VAL A 79 5.93 -4.27 10.16
CA VAL A 79 6.76 -3.37 9.36
C VAL A 79 5.94 -2.13 9.03
N GLU A 80 6.53 -0.96 9.22
CA GLU A 80 5.87 0.34 9.03
C GLU A 80 6.72 1.20 8.09
N ALA A 81 6.04 1.83 7.12
CA ALA A 81 6.60 2.75 6.13
C ALA A 81 5.49 3.64 5.55
N ALA A 82 4.64 4.20 6.42
CA ALA A 82 3.40 4.92 6.11
C ALA A 82 2.52 4.13 5.13
N CYS A 83 2.00 4.79 4.09
CA CYS A 83 1.23 4.15 3.01
C CYS A 83 2.01 3.06 2.26
N GLY A 84 3.35 3.03 2.37
CA GLY A 84 4.22 2.01 1.78
C GLY A 84 4.37 0.73 2.63
N SER A 85 3.72 0.63 3.79
CA SER A 85 3.91 -0.48 4.75
C SER A 85 3.66 -1.86 4.16
N GLY A 86 2.66 -2.01 3.28
CA GLY A 86 2.40 -3.28 2.60
C GLY A 86 3.56 -3.71 1.68
N ALA A 87 4.08 -2.78 0.88
CA ALA A 87 5.25 -3.02 0.03
C ALA A 87 6.52 -3.28 0.87
N ALA A 88 6.66 -2.61 2.01
CA ALA A 88 7.75 -2.85 2.96
C ALA A 88 7.70 -4.27 3.54
N ALA A 89 6.52 -4.78 3.87
CA ALA A 89 6.32 -6.17 4.30
C ALA A 89 6.71 -7.17 3.20
N VAL A 90 6.31 -6.92 1.94
CA VAL A 90 6.73 -7.75 0.79
C VAL A 90 8.25 -7.71 0.61
N ARG A 91 8.88 -6.53 0.74
CA ARG A 91 10.33 -6.38 0.65
C ARG A 91 11.04 -7.16 1.77
N GLN A 92 10.54 -7.11 2.99
CA GLN A 92 11.12 -7.86 4.11
C GLN A 92 11.01 -9.37 3.85
N GLY A 93 9.86 -9.83 3.37
CA GLY A 93 9.70 -11.23 2.99
C GLY A 93 10.58 -11.65 1.81
N TYR A 94 10.72 -10.80 0.79
CA TYR A 94 11.66 -11.01 -0.31
C TYR A 94 13.09 -11.17 0.21
N ALA A 95 13.54 -10.30 1.11
CA ALA A 95 14.89 -10.36 1.68
C ALA A 95 15.11 -11.63 2.51
N ALA A 96 14.12 -12.05 3.31
CA ALA A 96 14.18 -13.27 4.11
C ALA A 96 14.31 -14.52 3.21
N VAL A 97 13.49 -14.62 2.15
CA VAL A 97 13.57 -15.73 1.20
C VAL A 97 14.85 -15.67 0.38
N ALA A 98 15.18 -14.53 -0.22
CA ALA A 98 16.37 -14.38 -1.06
C ALA A 98 17.68 -14.63 -0.28
N GLY A 99 17.69 -14.29 1.02
CA GLY A 99 18.81 -14.43 1.94
C GLY A 99 18.97 -15.82 2.56
N GLY A 100 17.96 -16.70 2.48
CA GLY A 100 18.03 -18.04 3.09
C GLY A 100 17.55 -18.12 4.54
N LEU A 101 16.92 -17.06 5.07
CA LEU A 101 16.44 -17.03 6.45
C LEU A 101 15.12 -17.81 6.64
N ALA A 102 14.28 -17.82 5.62
CA ALA A 102 12.98 -18.50 5.60
C ALA A 102 12.69 -19.01 4.17
N ASP A 103 11.93 -20.10 4.04
CA ASP A 103 11.53 -20.64 2.73
C ASP A 103 10.12 -20.21 2.38
N ILE A 104 9.16 -20.33 3.30
CA ILE A 104 7.78 -19.91 3.06
C ILE A 104 7.47 -18.69 3.92
N VAL A 105 7.22 -17.55 3.27
CA VAL A 105 6.96 -16.28 3.95
C VAL A 105 5.63 -15.71 3.53
N ILE A 106 4.83 -15.27 4.51
CA ILE A 106 3.61 -14.52 4.28
C ILE A 106 3.90 -13.03 4.48
N ALA A 107 3.57 -12.20 3.50
CA ALA A 107 3.54 -10.75 3.65
C ALA A 107 2.09 -10.27 3.54
N VAL A 108 1.60 -9.57 4.57
CA VAL A 108 0.22 -9.06 4.62
C VAL A 108 0.24 -7.56 4.86
N GLY A 109 -0.52 -6.80 4.08
CA GLY A 109 -0.91 -5.43 4.40
C GLY A 109 -2.32 -5.42 4.97
N VAL A 110 -2.56 -4.67 6.03
CA VAL A 110 -3.91 -4.52 6.61
C VAL A 110 -4.10 -3.13 7.20
N GLU A 111 -5.28 -2.56 7.01
CA GLU A 111 -5.66 -1.32 7.70
C GLU A 111 -7.15 -1.33 8.10
N LYS A 112 -7.44 -0.70 9.24
CA LYS A 112 -8.80 -0.53 9.77
C LYS A 112 -8.99 0.92 10.19
N MET A 113 -9.47 1.75 9.28
CA MET A 113 -9.58 3.19 9.45
C MET A 113 -10.97 3.64 9.87
N THR A 114 -12.03 2.86 9.62
CA THR A 114 -13.40 3.32 9.91
C THR A 114 -13.80 3.22 11.39
N ASP A 115 -12.93 2.72 12.28
CA ASP A 115 -13.26 2.55 13.71
C ASP A 115 -13.23 3.87 14.50
N VAL A 116 -12.80 4.97 13.87
CA VAL A 116 -12.73 6.31 14.45
C VAL A 116 -13.45 7.34 13.57
N SER A 117 -13.62 8.55 14.09
CA SER A 117 -14.28 9.62 13.32
C SER A 117 -13.42 10.07 12.12
N THR A 118 -14.04 10.74 11.15
CA THR A 118 -13.30 11.32 10.01
C THR A 118 -12.25 12.34 10.46
N GLU A 119 -12.48 13.05 11.56
CA GLU A 119 -11.52 14.00 12.13
C GLU A 119 -10.30 13.26 12.70
N ASP A 120 -10.55 12.24 13.52
CA ASP A 120 -9.48 11.45 14.15
C ASP A 120 -8.63 10.72 13.11
N ILE A 121 -9.25 10.10 12.10
CA ILE A 121 -8.48 9.43 11.03
C ILE A 121 -7.72 10.43 10.16
N THR A 122 -8.23 11.65 9.96
CA THR A 122 -7.49 12.70 9.25
C THR A 122 -6.25 13.11 10.02
N ALA A 123 -6.34 13.21 11.35
CA ALA A 123 -5.20 13.47 12.22
C ALA A 123 -4.21 12.30 12.22
N ALA A 124 -4.70 11.05 12.31
CA ALA A 124 -3.86 9.85 12.29
C ALA A 124 -3.10 9.70 10.95
N LEU A 125 -3.73 9.99 9.82
CA LEU A 125 -3.06 10.00 8.50
C LEU A 125 -1.96 11.06 8.41
N ALA A 126 -2.08 12.18 9.16
CA ALA A 126 -1.03 13.20 9.20
C ALA A 126 0.24 12.73 9.92
N LEU A 127 0.22 11.60 10.64
CA LEU A 127 1.42 11.00 11.23
C LEU A 127 2.43 10.50 10.18
N ALA A 128 2.04 10.42 8.90
CA ALA A 128 2.98 10.19 7.79
C ALA A 128 3.81 11.44 7.42
N ALA A 129 3.41 12.62 7.89
CA ALA A 129 4.08 13.89 7.65
C ALA A 129 5.04 14.25 8.79
N ASP A 130 5.78 15.34 8.65
CA ASP A 130 6.63 15.83 9.74
C ASP A 130 5.78 16.38 10.89
N GLY A 131 5.93 15.79 12.08
CA GLY A 131 5.15 16.16 13.27
C GLY A 131 5.39 17.59 13.74
N ASP A 132 6.64 18.05 13.70
CA ASP A 132 7.08 19.31 14.30
C ASP A 132 6.90 20.49 13.33
N TYR A 133 7.06 20.25 12.03
CA TYR A 133 7.10 21.31 11.02
C TYR A 133 5.93 21.30 10.03
N GLU A 134 5.12 20.25 9.99
CA GLU A 134 3.92 20.19 9.14
C GLU A 134 2.65 19.98 9.97
N ALA A 135 2.55 18.87 10.70
CA ALA A 135 1.34 18.51 11.44
C ALA A 135 1.03 19.50 12.57
N MET A 136 2.03 19.94 13.34
CA MET A 136 1.86 20.94 14.41
C MET A 136 1.30 22.28 13.91
N TYR A 137 1.52 22.61 12.64
CA TYR A 137 1.00 23.82 12.00
C TYR A 137 -0.39 23.62 11.35
N GLY A 138 -1.04 22.48 11.58
CA GLY A 138 -2.39 22.18 11.13
C GLY A 138 -2.46 21.67 9.68
N LEU A 139 -1.35 21.23 9.09
CA LEU A 139 -1.37 20.63 7.76
C LEU A 139 -1.86 19.18 7.85
N SER A 140 -3.04 18.92 7.28
CA SER A 140 -3.49 17.55 7.02
C SER A 140 -2.70 16.94 5.87
N PHE A 141 -2.70 15.60 5.77
CA PHE A 141 -2.04 14.90 4.66
C PHE A 141 -2.58 15.34 3.29
N VAL A 142 -3.88 15.62 3.19
CA VAL A 142 -4.52 16.15 1.97
C VAL A 142 -4.05 17.59 1.69
N ALA A 143 -3.88 18.42 2.72
CA ALA A 143 -3.38 19.79 2.56
C ALA A 143 -1.93 19.82 2.05
N ILE A 144 -1.07 18.91 2.51
CA ILE A 144 0.30 18.78 2.02
C ILE A 144 0.32 18.45 0.52
N ASN A 145 -0.49 17.47 0.10
CA ASN A 145 -0.64 17.14 -1.32
C ASN A 145 -1.25 18.31 -2.13
N ALA A 146 -2.14 19.09 -1.54
CA ALA A 146 -2.70 20.28 -2.18
C ALA A 146 -1.65 21.37 -2.41
N LEU A 147 -0.68 21.55 -1.50
CA LEU A 147 0.44 22.46 -1.69
C LEU A 147 1.33 22.03 -2.87
N LEU A 148 1.62 20.71 -2.98
CA LEU A 148 2.34 20.15 -4.11
C LEU A 148 1.58 20.36 -5.43
N MET A 149 0.30 20.02 -5.46
CA MET A 149 -0.54 20.21 -6.65
C MET A 149 -0.61 21.69 -7.03
N ARG A 150 -0.79 22.60 -6.06
CA ARG A 150 -0.77 24.05 -6.31
C ARG A 150 0.52 24.48 -6.98
N ARG A 151 1.66 24.00 -6.49
CA ARG A 151 2.96 24.32 -7.08
C ARG A 151 3.07 23.77 -8.50
N TYR A 152 2.59 22.55 -8.74
CA TYR A 152 2.57 21.95 -10.08
C TYR A 152 1.73 22.76 -11.07
N LEU A 153 0.51 23.17 -10.69
CA LEU A 153 -0.35 24.02 -11.52
C LEU A 153 0.34 25.35 -11.86
N HIS A 154 1.04 25.95 -10.90
CA HIS A 154 1.79 27.19 -11.10
C HIS A 154 3.00 27.01 -12.03
N GLU A 155 3.80 25.96 -11.81
CA GLU A 155 5.05 25.72 -12.55
C GLU A 155 4.79 25.36 -14.02
N PHE A 156 3.79 24.51 -14.27
CA PHE A 156 3.52 23.97 -15.61
C PHE A 156 2.35 24.65 -16.33
N GLY A 157 1.67 25.61 -15.68
CA GLY A 157 0.56 26.36 -16.27
C GLY A 157 -0.66 25.51 -16.63
N VAL A 158 -0.78 24.31 -16.06
CA VAL A 158 -1.92 23.41 -16.29
C VAL A 158 -3.08 23.78 -15.36
N ARG A 159 -4.29 23.35 -15.72
CA ARG A 159 -5.50 23.58 -14.93
C ARG A 159 -5.81 22.34 -14.11
N HIS A 160 -6.48 22.54 -12.97
CA HIS A 160 -6.98 21.43 -12.15
C HIS A 160 -7.86 20.45 -12.95
N GLU A 161 -8.68 20.97 -13.86
CA GLU A 161 -9.54 20.16 -14.73
C GLU A 161 -8.77 19.20 -15.65
N ASP A 162 -7.50 19.48 -15.94
CA ASP A 162 -6.68 18.63 -16.81
C ASP A 162 -6.33 17.29 -16.11
N PHE A 163 -6.52 17.21 -14.78
CA PHE A 163 -6.36 15.98 -13.98
C PHE A 163 -7.61 15.09 -13.95
N ALA A 164 -8.76 15.56 -14.45
CA ALA A 164 -10.03 14.83 -14.36
C ALA A 164 -9.96 13.39 -14.92
N ASN A 165 -9.13 13.16 -15.93
CA ASN A 165 -9.00 11.84 -16.55
C ASN A 165 -8.36 10.79 -15.63
N PHE A 166 -7.61 11.18 -14.58
CA PHE A 166 -7.08 10.23 -13.60
C PHE A 166 -8.23 9.56 -12.84
N THR A 167 -9.14 10.35 -12.26
CA THR A 167 -10.30 9.82 -11.52
C THR A 167 -11.27 9.06 -12.44
N VAL A 168 -11.52 9.57 -13.64
CA VAL A 168 -12.42 8.91 -14.62
C VAL A 168 -11.87 7.53 -15.01
N ASN A 169 -10.56 7.44 -15.26
CA ASN A 169 -9.91 6.17 -15.55
C ASN A 169 -9.96 5.21 -14.36
N ALA A 170 -9.64 5.69 -13.15
CA ALA A 170 -9.67 4.88 -11.94
C ALA A 170 -11.06 4.28 -11.68
N HIS A 171 -12.11 5.11 -11.72
CA HIS A 171 -13.50 4.67 -11.54
C HIS A 171 -13.96 3.71 -12.65
N ARG A 172 -13.55 3.93 -13.90
CA ARG A 172 -13.84 3.01 -15.02
C ARG A 172 -13.19 1.64 -14.79
N ASN A 173 -11.94 1.61 -14.34
CA ASN A 173 -11.24 0.36 -14.05
C ASN A 173 -11.87 -0.37 -12.85
N ALA A 174 -12.28 0.38 -11.83
CA ALA A 174 -12.90 -0.16 -10.63
C ALA A 174 -14.31 -0.75 -10.87
N ALA A 175 -15.04 -0.31 -11.89
CA ALA A 175 -16.42 -0.75 -12.15
C ALA A 175 -16.60 -2.28 -12.22
N HIS A 176 -15.60 -2.98 -12.77
CA HIS A 176 -15.62 -4.43 -12.94
C HIS A 176 -14.82 -5.17 -11.86
N ASN A 177 -14.20 -4.46 -10.91
CA ASN A 177 -13.43 -5.06 -9.84
C ASN A 177 -14.35 -5.40 -8.65
N PRO A 178 -14.58 -6.69 -8.31
CA PRO A 178 -15.43 -7.08 -7.19
C PRO A 178 -14.90 -6.63 -5.83
N CYS A 179 -13.59 -6.37 -5.73
CA CYS A 179 -12.92 -5.95 -4.50
C CYS A 179 -12.81 -4.42 -4.36
N ALA A 180 -13.25 -3.63 -5.36
CA ALA A 180 -13.20 -2.16 -5.28
C ALA A 180 -14.35 -1.59 -4.43
N MET A 181 -14.04 -0.55 -3.66
CA MET A 181 -15.02 0.19 -2.85
C MET A 181 -16.02 0.94 -3.72
N PHE A 182 -15.53 1.71 -4.69
CA PHE A 182 -16.36 2.46 -5.63
C PHE A 182 -16.34 1.78 -6.99
N ARG A 183 -17.51 1.35 -7.44
CA ARG A 183 -17.69 0.60 -8.70
C ARG A 183 -18.55 1.35 -9.71
N GLU A 184 -18.82 2.62 -9.43
CA GLU A 184 -19.58 3.50 -10.32
C GLU A 184 -18.63 4.38 -11.13
N PRO A 185 -18.83 4.49 -12.46
CA PRO A 185 -18.04 5.39 -13.29
C PRO A 185 -18.32 6.85 -12.93
N VAL A 186 -17.30 7.69 -13.05
CA VAL A 186 -17.36 9.14 -12.85
C VAL A 186 -17.11 9.86 -14.15
N THR A 187 -17.73 11.04 -14.33
CA THR A 187 -17.56 11.93 -15.48
C THR A 187 -16.70 13.15 -15.15
N ILE A 188 -16.11 13.77 -16.17
CA ILE A 188 -15.35 15.02 -16.03
C ILE A 188 -16.22 16.13 -15.40
N GLU A 189 -17.51 16.21 -15.74
CA GLU A 189 -18.42 17.21 -15.15
C GLU A 189 -18.66 16.99 -13.65
N GLN A 190 -18.75 15.73 -13.21
CA GLN A 190 -18.83 15.42 -11.78
C GLN A 190 -17.54 15.81 -11.06
N PHE A 191 -16.37 15.56 -11.66
CA PHE A 191 -15.09 16.00 -11.13
C PHE A 191 -15.02 17.51 -10.93
N LYS A 192 -15.40 18.29 -11.95
CA LYS A 192 -15.39 19.77 -11.87
C LYS A 192 -16.31 20.34 -10.80
N ARG A 193 -17.40 19.64 -10.49
CA ARG A 193 -18.40 20.06 -9.49
C ARG A 193 -18.16 19.44 -8.12
N ALA A 194 -17.14 18.59 -7.98
CA ALA A 194 -16.83 17.92 -6.74
C ALA A 194 -16.48 18.94 -5.65
N ARG A 195 -16.90 18.63 -4.42
CA ARG A 195 -16.61 19.49 -3.27
C ARG A 195 -15.10 19.59 -3.05
N MET A 196 -14.62 20.80 -2.82
CA MET A 196 -13.24 21.03 -2.42
C MET A 196 -12.93 20.47 -1.03
N ILE A 197 -11.80 19.78 -0.89
CA ILE A 197 -11.30 19.30 0.42
C ILE A 197 -10.18 20.22 0.91
N ALA A 198 -9.13 20.39 0.11
CA ALA A 198 -8.06 21.35 0.36
C ALA A 198 -7.59 21.91 -0.98
N SER A 199 -7.87 23.19 -1.28
CA SER A 199 -7.66 23.72 -2.63
C SER A 199 -6.20 23.61 -3.09
N PRO A 200 -5.90 22.97 -4.24
CA PRO A 200 -6.80 22.64 -5.35
C PRO A 200 -7.32 21.19 -5.41
N ILE A 201 -7.11 20.37 -4.39
CA ILE A 201 -7.63 19.00 -4.29
C ILE A 201 -9.11 18.98 -3.90
N ASN A 202 -9.93 18.36 -4.73
CA ASN A 202 -11.35 18.09 -4.48
C ASN A 202 -11.59 16.65 -3.97
N LEU A 203 -12.85 16.30 -3.71
CA LEU A 203 -13.24 14.98 -3.21
C LEU A 203 -12.86 13.85 -4.18
N LEU A 204 -12.97 14.07 -5.49
CA LEU A 204 -12.68 13.07 -6.52
C LEU A 204 -11.18 13.00 -6.89
N ASP A 205 -10.35 13.91 -6.36
CA ASP A 205 -8.89 13.80 -6.34
C ASP A 205 -8.37 12.97 -5.15
N SER A 206 -9.21 12.73 -4.12
CA SER A 206 -8.79 12.13 -2.86
C SER A 206 -9.19 10.66 -2.79
N SER A 207 -8.29 9.79 -2.32
CA SER A 207 -8.64 8.41 -1.97
C SER A 207 -9.60 8.38 -0.78
N PRO A 208 -10.56 7.44 -0.73
CA PRO A 208 -11.46 7.32 0.41
C PRO A 208 -10.74 6.78 1.65
N ILE A 209 -11.35 7.01 2.80
CA ILE A 209 -11.10 6.20 3.99
C ILE A 209 -11.73 4.83 3.74
N ALA A 210 -10.93 3.78 3.79
CA ALA A 210 -11.39 2.41 3.59
C ALA A 210 -10.64 1.42 4.47
N ASP A 211 -11.29 0.30 4.75
CA ASP A 211 -10.70 -0.84 5.41
C ASP A 211 -10.38 -1.93 4.39
N GLY A 212 -9.34 -2.71 4.66
CA GLY A 212 -8.99 -3.83 3.80
C GLY A 212 -7.71 -4.54 4.21
N ALA A 213 -7.49 -5.69 3.61
CA ALA A 213 -6.25 -6.43 3.73
C ALA A 213 -5.92 -7.15 2.41
N ALA A 214 -4.62 -7.31 2.16
CA ALA A 214 -4.10 -8.12 1.07
C ALA A 214 -2.85 -8.87 1.54
N ALA A 215 -2.70 -10.12 1.14
CA ALA A 215 -1.59 -10.98 1.49
C ALA A 215 -1.01 -11.67 0.24
N VAL A 216 0.30 -11.87 0.25
CA VAL A 216 1.02 -12.68 -0.72
C VAL A 216 1.90 -13.69 -0.01
N ILE A 217 2.08 -14.86 -0.62
CA ILE A 217 3.01 -15.90 -0.14
C ILE A 217 4.22 -15.97 -1.05
N LEU A 218 5.40 -15.88 -0.45
CA LEU A 218 6.70 -15.89 -1.12
C LEU A 218 7.43 -17.21 -0.86
N CYS A 219 8.09 -17.74 -1.89
CA CYS A 219 8.99 -18.89 -1.75
C CYS A 219 10.18 -18.83 -2.72
N PRO A 220 11.23 -19.67 -2.54
CA PRO A 220 12.28 -19.82 -3.53
C PRO A 220 11.69 -20.25 -4.88
N THR A 221 12.04 -19.55 -5.96
CA THR A 221 11.53 -19.85 -7.31
C THR A 221 11.66 -21.32 -7.74
N PRO A 222 12.74 -22.07 -7.39
CA PRO A 222 12.82 -23.51 -7.71
C PRO A 222 11.69 -24.35 -7.09
N GLN A 223 11.17 -23.96 -5.92
CA GLN A 223 10.07 -24.65 -5.23
C GLN A 223 8.70 -24.16 -5.71
N ALA A 224 8.61 -23.01 -6.38
CA ALA A 224 7.34 -22.37 -6.73
C ALA A 224 6.42 -23.25 -7.59
N ARG A 225 7.01 -24.03 -8.51
CA ARG A 225 6.27 -24.97 -9.39
C ARG A 225 5.64 -26.14 -8.65
N GLU A 226 6.08 -26.43 -7.43
CA GLU A 226 5.47 -27.48 -6.60
C GLU A 226 4.11 -27.04 -6.04
N PHE A 227 3.86 -25.73 -5.95
CA PHE A 227 2.62 -25.17 -5.40
C PHE A 227 1.58 -24.86 -6.48
N ASN A 228 1.98 -24.18 -7.56
CA ASN A 228 1.12 -23.97 -8.74
C ASN A 228 1.89 -23.49 -9.97
N ASP A 229 1.26 -23.66 -11.13
CA ASP A 229 1.78 -23.21 -12.44
C ASP A 229 1.63 -21.69 -12.70
N ARG A 230 1.04 -20.95 -11.75
CA ARG A 230 0.70 -19.52 -11.89
C ARG A 230 1.63 -18.60 -11.08
N SER A 231 2.73 -19.14 -10.56
CA SER A 231 3.68 -18.36 -9.75
C SER A 231 4.30 -17.19 -10.52
N VAL A 232 4.51 -16.07 -9.82
CA VAL A 232 5.07 -14.84 -10.39
C VAL A 232 6.41 -14.54 -9.74
N ARG A 233 7.49 -14.52 -10.52
CA ARG A 233 8.83 -14.20 -10.02
C ARG A 233 8.94 -12.71 -9.68
N ILE A 234 9.45 -12.39 -8.49
CA ILE A 234 9.84 -11.02 -8.12
C ILE A 234 11.22 -10.74 -8.73
N ALA A 235 11.25 -10.10 -9.90
CA ALA A 235 12.49 -9.77 -10.60
C ALA A 235 13.36 -8.77 -9.83
N ALA A 236 12.75 -7.86 -9.09
CA ALA A 236 13.45 -6.89 -8.25
C ALA A 236 12.58 -6.40 -7.09
N SER A 237 13.22 -5.96 -6.01
CA SER A 237 12.57 -5.29 -4.88
C SER A 237 13.52 -4.25 -4.31
N ALA A 238 13.14 -2.97 -4.40
CA ALA A 238 13.98 -1.85 -4.00
C ALA A 238 13.20 -0.82 -3.18
N VAL A 239 13.93 -0.14 -2.30
CA VAL A 239 13.41 0.96 -1.49
C VAL A 239 14.41 2.12 -1.52
N ALA A 240 13.86 3.33 -1.41
CA ALA A 240 14.61 4.56 -1.21
C ALA A 240 13.76 5.51 -0.37
N THR A 241 14.43 6.44 0.29
CA THR A 241 13.82 7.49 1.10
C THR A 241 14.16 8.85 0.50
N ASP A 242 13.40 9.86 0.89
CA ASP A 242 13.63 11.27 0.62
C ASP A 242 13.18 12.06 1.87
N SER A 243 13.34 13.40 1.86
CA SER A 243 12.85 14.25 2.93
C SER A 243 11.35 14.00 3.19
N VAL A 244 11.01 13.73 4.47
CA VAL A 244 9.62 13.54 4.91
C VAL A 244 8.84 14.82 4.67
N ALA A 245 9.32 15.93 5.26
CA ALA A 245 8.76 17.25 5.07
C ALA A 245 8.91 17.73 3.61
N VAL A 246 7.82 18.26 3.04
CA VAL A 246 7.81 18.75 1.65
C VAL A 246 8.74 19.95 1.46
N HIS A 247 8.86 20.80 2.47
CA HIS A 247 9.69 22.01 2.41
C HIS A 247 11.20 21.72 2.44
N ASP A 248 11.61 20.52 2.87
CA ASP A 248 13.00 20.08 2.88
C ASP A 248 13.41 19.34 1.60
N ARG A 249 12.47 19.12 0.67
CA ARG A 249 12.79 18.47 -0.62
C ARG A 249 13.60 19.42 -1.50
N ARG A 250 14.67 18.88 -2.10
CA ARG A 250 15.50 19.63 -3.06
C ARG A 250 14.67 20.15 -4.24
N ASP A 251 13.80 19.30 -4.77
CA ASP A 251 12.81 19.65 -5.76
C ASP A 251 11.48 18.99 -5.37
N PRO A 252 10.49 19.75 -4.84
CA PRO A 252 9.21 19.17 -4.46
C PRO A 252 8.40 18.66 -5.66
N MET A 253 8.74 19.04 -6.89
CA MET A 253 8.08 18.57 -8.12
C MET A 253 8.63 17.23 -8.64
N PHE A 254 9.72 16.73 -8.05
CA PHE A 254 10.32 15.48 -8.44
C PHE A 254 10.33 14.49 -7.27
N LEU A 255 9.64 13.35 -7.44
CA LEU A 255 9.59 12.29 -6.42
C LEU A 255 10.91 11.50 -6.41
N GLN A 256 11.94 12.05 -5.75
CA GLN A 256 13.30 11.52 -5.77
C GLN A 256 13.39 10.10 -5.20
N ALA A 257 12.65 9.79 -4.13
CA ALA A 257 12.58 8.44 -3.58
C ALA A 257 12.03 7.43 -4.60
N ALA A 258 10.90 7.75 -5.24
CA ALA A 258 10.26 6.89 -6.25
C ALA A 258 11.17 6.68 -7.47
N TYR A 259 11.79 7.74 -7.97
CA TYR A 259 12.78 7.63 -9.05
C TYR A 259 13.95 6.74 -8.65
N THR A 260 14.51 6.94 -7.45
CA THR A 260 15.68 6.20 -6.98
C THR A 260 15.35 4.72 -6.75
N SER A 261 14.19 4.40 -6.18
CA SER A 261 13.74 3.01 -5.98
C SER A 261 13.47 2.33 -7.32
N ALA A 262 12.80 3.01 -8.26
CA ALA A 262 12.57 2.49 -9.62
C ALA A 262 13.89 2.21 -10.35
N GLN A 263 14.86 3.14 -10.33
CA GLN A 263 16.17 2.94 -10.95
C GLN A 263 16.97 1.78 -10.33
N LYS A 264 16.84 1.55 -9.02
CA LYS A 264 17.40 0.36 -8.37
C LYS A 264 16.69 -0.91 -8.85
N ALA A 265 15.36 -0.90 -8.92
CA ALA A 265 14.56 -2.03 -9.35
C ALA A 265 14.83 -2.42 -10.82
N TYR A 266 14.86 -1.45 -11.74
CA TYR A 266 15.19 -1.68 -13.14
C TYR A 266 16.58 -2.29 -13.32
N ARG A 267 17.59 -1.77 -12.62
CA ARG A 267 18.94 -2.33 -12.64
C ARG A 267 19.01 -3.75 -12.08
N GLN A 268 18.29 -4.02 -10.99
CA GLN A 268 18.24 -5.35 -10.39
C GLN A 268 17.52 -6.37 -11.30
N ALA A 269 16.43 -5.96 -11.94
CA ALA A 269 15.66 -6.80 -12.85
C ALA A 269 16.30 -6.96 -14.23
N GLY A 270 17.22 -6.05 -14.61
CA GLY A 270 17.85 -6.04 -15.92
C GLY A 270 16.91 -5.56 -17.04
N VAL A 271 15.96 -4.68 -16.73
CA VAL A 271 14.94 -4.17 -17.67
C VAL A 271 14.97 -2.64 -17.73
N GLN A 272 14.28 -2.07 -18.73
CA GLN A 272 14.08 -0.64 -18.95
C GLN A 272 12.59 -0.26 -18.77
N PRO A 273 12.26 1.02 -18.59
CA PRO A 273 10.86 1.47 -18.46
C PRO A 273 9.95 1.03 -19.61
N GLN A 274 10.50 0.96 -20.83
CA GLN A 274 9.80 0.52 -22.04
C GLN A 274 9.52 -0.99 -22.12
N ASP A 275 10.09 -1.78 -21.20
CA ASP A 275 9.82 -3.22 -21.09
C ASP A 275 8.65 -3.50 -20.12
N ILE A 276 8.01 -2.46 -19.58
CA ILE A 276 6.93 -2.58 -18.58
C ILE A 276 5.56 -2.55 -19.26
N ASP A 277 4.87 -3.69 -19.22
CA ASP A 277 3.54 -3.84 -19.83
C ASP A 277 2.39 -3.25 -18.97
N LEU A 278 2.56 -3.26 -17.65
CA LEU A 278 1.57 -2.81 -16.68
C LEU A 278 2.24 -2.09 -15.51
N PHE A 279 1.64 -0.99 -15.06
CA PHE A 279 2.13 -0.19 -13.94
C PHE A 279 1.00 0.13 -12.96
N GLU A 280 1.20 -0.23 -11.69
CA GLU A 280 0.36 0.15 -10.56
C GLU A 280 1.09 1.25 -9.76
N LEU A 281 0.38 2.34 -9.44
CA LEU A 281 0.93 3.54 -8.79
C LEU A 281 -0.02 4.16 -7.76
#